data_AF-A0A7R9ZR68-F1
#
_entry.id   AF-A0A7R9ZR68-F1
#
_cell.length_a   1.000
_cell.length_b   1.000
_cell.length_c   1.000
_cell.angle_alpha   90.00
_cell.angle_beta   90.00
_cell.angle_gamma   90.00
#
_symmetry.space_group_name_H-M   'P 1'
#
loop_
_entity.id
_entity.type
_entity.pdbx_description
1 polymer ?
#
loop_
_entity_poly.entity_id
_entity_poly.type
_entity_poly.pdbx_seq_one_letter_code
_entity_poly.pdbx_strand_id
1 'polypeptide(L)'
;MTLKRAGLPADASTKEIKQLLNYNGISTRGLLERKDLISTMKDVLPPMTREEKFELEQEALMDDPSLLQEREYKFSLAPDGYRFFAAGLGVVNLGGALYLGNLLSQYALYGVQLPSYFGVVQAGYPLLLGYAILFNVVPLARRFWIGARNKEIAERNSNRRRWRERLVARGGSVGRKLKAAATFGTRRKQLQADDVVYDTKQSTEQLKAQRDQTDLDAFDKLLSDGDKDNTGSGGGGVFQ
;
A
#
# COMPACT_ATOMS: atom_id res chain seq x y z
N MET A 1 -10.09 2.85 -18.00
CA MET A 1 -9.15 1.77 -18.36
C MET A 1 -9.06 1.56 -19.87
N THR A 2 -10.17 1.33 -20.60
CA THR A 2 -10.14 1.07 -22.05
C THR A 2 -9.47 2.18 -22.88
N LEU A 3 -9.68 3.46 -22.53
CA LEU A 3 -9.05 4.60 -23.21
C LEU A 3 -7.53 4.64 -23.03
N LYS A 4 -7.04 4.52 -21.79
CA LYS A 4 -5.59 4.42 -21.50
C LYS A 4 -4.94 3.27 -22.26
N ARG A 5 -5.63 2.13 -22.36
CA ARG A 5 -5.18 0.96 -23.15
C ARG A 5 -5.03 1.26 -24.64
N ALA A 6 -5.91 2.09 -25.21
CA ALA A 6 -5.81 2.54 -26.59
C ALA A 6 -4.77 3.67 -26.79
N GLY A 7 -3.98 4.00 -25.77
CA GLY A 7 -3.02 5.11 -25.80
C GLY A 7 -3.67 6.49 -25.65
N LEU A 8 -4.95 6.55 -25.26
CA LEU A 8 -5.68 7.81 -25.06
C LEU A 8 -5.75 8.18 -23.57
N PRO A 9 -5.69 9.47 -23.22
CA PRO A 9 -5.83 9.90 -21.83
C PRO A 9 -7.24 9.56 -21.29
N ALA A 10 -7.38 9.44 -19.97
CA ALA A 10 -8.63 8.99 -19.35
C ALA A 10 -9.82 9.95 -19.58
N ASP A 11 -9.51 11.22 -19.83
CA ASP A 11 -10.40 12.33 -20.15
C ASP A 11 -10.51 12.61 -21.67
N ALA A 12 -9.99 11.72 -22.52
CA ALA A 12 -10.04 11.86 -23.98
C ALA A 12 -11.46 12.20 -24.47
N SER A 13 -11.51 13.22 -25.33
CA SER A 13 -12.71 13.74 -25.96
C SER A 13 -13.28 12.76 -26.97
N THR A 14 -14.58 12.88 -27.26
CA THR A 14 -15.24 12.08 -28.30
C THR A 14 -14.59 12.24 -29.67
N LYS A 15 -13.98 13.40 -29.95
CA LYS A 15 -13.27 13.68 -31.20
C LYS A 15 -11.98 12.86 -31.31
N GLU A 16 -11.19 12.79 -30.24
CA GLU A 16 -9.94 12.03 -30.22
C GLU A 16 -10.19 10.53 -30.33
N ILE A 17 -11.21 10.03 -29.63
CA ILE A 17 -11.62 8.63 -29.72
C ILE A 17 -12.07 8.29 -31.15
N LYS A 18 -12.87 9.16 -31.79
CA LYS A 18 -13.29 8.98 -33.18
C LYS A 18 -12.11 9.00 -34.15
N GLN A 19 -11.17 9.92 -33.94
CA GLN A 19 -9.98 10.03 -34.78
C GLN A 19 -9.13 8.76 -34.71
N LEU A 20 -8.94 8.20 -33.52
CA LEU A 20 -8.21 6.95 -33.33
C LEU A 20 -8.93 5.76 -33.98
N LEU A 21 -10.24 5.64 -33.78
CA LEU A 21 -11.04 4.56 -34.40
C LEU A 21 -10.99 4.65 -35.93
N ASN A 22 -11.19 5.84 -36.50
CA ASN A 22 -11.14 6.05 -37.94
C ASN A 22 -9.73 5.79 -38.52
N TYR A 23 -8.66 6.16 -37.79
CA TYR A 23 -7.28 5.88 -38.20
C TYR A 23 -6.99 4.38 -38.31
N ASN A 24 -7.65 3.57 -37.47
CA ASN A 24 -7.58 2.11 -37.51
C ASN A 24 -8.65 1.48 -38.42
N GLY A 25 -9.31 2.27 -39.28
CA GLY A 25 -10.30 1.78 -40.24
C GLY A 25 -11.65 1.36 -39.64
N ILE A 26 -11.91 1.70 -38.38
CA ILE A 26 -13.15 1.35 -37.68
C ILE A 26 -14.17 2.45 -37.92
N SER A 27 -15.31 2.10 -38.50
CA SER A 27 -16.39 3.04 -38.78
C SER A 27 -16.98 3.59 -37.47
N THR A 28 -16.98 4.92 -37.33
CA THR A 28 -17.61 5.63 -36.20
C THR A 28 -19.02 6.13 -36.53
N ARG A 29 -19.57 5.70 -37.67
CA ARG A 29 -20.87 6.16 -38.19
C ARG A 29 -22.00 5.64 -37.29
N GLY A 30 -22.79 6.56 -36.72
CA GLY A 30 -23.87 6.24 -35.78
C GLY A 30 -23.46 6.24 -34.30
N LEU A 31 -22.17 6.33 -33.99
CA LEU A 31 -21.67 6.44 -32.61
C LEU A 31 -21.68 7.92 -32.20
N LEU A 32 -22.75 8.33 -31.53
CA LEU A 32 -22.95 9.71 -31.07
C LEU A 32 -22.44 9.90 -29.64
N GLU A 33 -22.58 8.88 -28.80
CA GLU A 33 -22.18 8.97 -27.40
C GLU A 33 -20.77 8.44 -27.14
N ARG A 34 -20.12 9.01 -26.11
CA ARG A 34 -18.81 8.57 -25.64
C ARG A 34 -18.81 7.09 -25.22
N LYS A 35 -19.91 6.62 -24.63
CA LYS A 35 -20.04 5.24 -24.15
C LYS A 35 -19.99 4.23 -25.32
N ASP A 36 -20.65 4.56 -26.43
CA ASP A 36 -20.74 3.68 -27.60
C ASP A 36 -19.37 3.57 -28.27
N LEU A 37 -18.67 4.69 -28.41
CA LEU A 37 -17.29 4.73 -28.91
C LEU A 37 -16.34 3.89 -28.05
N ILE A 38 -16.46 3.98 -26.72
CA ILE A 38 -15.65 3.19 -25.79
C ILE A 38 -15.99 1.69 -25.88
N SER A 39 -17.26 1.35 -26.09
CA SER A 39 -17.69 -0.05 -26.26
C SER A 39 -17.11 -0.64 -27.53
N THR A 40 -17.29 0.03 -28.68
CA THR A 40 -16.72 -0.43 -29.96
C THR A 40 -15.21 -0.57 -29.87
N MET A 41 -14.54 0.36 -29.21
CA MET A 41 -13.09 0.28 -29.00
C MET A 41 -12.69 -0.90 -28.11
N LYS A 42 -13.49 -1.24 -27.08
CA LYS A 42 -13.26 -2.42 -26.24
C LYS A 42 -13.36 -3.72 -27.05
N ASP A 43 -14.30 -3.77 -27.99
CA ASP A 43 -14.55 -4.96 -28.82
C ASP A 43 -13.48 -5.17 -29.88
N VAL A 44 -12.85 -4.09 -30.38
CA VAL A 44 -11.80 -4.17 -31.40
C VAL A 44 -10.41 -4.38 -30.80
N LEU A 45 -10.20 -4.01 -29.53
CA LEU A 45 -8.93 -4.25 -28.86
C LEU A 45 -8.75 -5.77 -28.60
N PRO A 46 -7.54 -6.33 -28.80
CA PRO A 46 -7.25 -7.74 -28.51
C PRO A 46 -7.53 -8.07 -27.03
N PRO A 47 -7.63 -9.34 -26.61
CA PRO A 47 -7.68 -9.66 -25.17
C PRO A 47 -6.38 -9.22 -24.48
N MET A 48 -6.48 -8.60 -23.29
CA MET A 48 -5.28 -8.16 -22.56
C MET A 48 -4.43 -9.34 -22.11
N THR A 49 -3.12 -9.23 -22.28
CA THR A 49 -2.16 -10.16 -21.68
C THR A 49 -2.13 -9.99 -20.14
N ARG A 50 -1.59 -10.97 -19.42
CA ARG A 50 -1.46 -10.87 -17.94
C ARG A 50 -0.53 -9.72 -17.53
N GLU A 51 0.52 -9.49 -18.32
CA GLU A 51 1.50 -8.43 -18.10
C GLU A 51 0.88 -7.05 -18.29
N GLU A 52 0.15 -6.83 -19.40
CA GLU A 52 -0.59 -5.57 -19.65
C GLU A 52 -1.62 -5.27 -18.55
N LYS A 53 -2.34 -6.29 -18.07
CA LYS A 53 -3.29 -6.11 -16.95
C LYS A 53 -2.57 -5.65 -15.68
N PHE A 54 -1.44 -6.27 -15.37
CA PHE A 54 -0.66 -5.95 -14.19
C PHE A 54 -0.05 -4.55 -14.26
N GLU A 55 0.42 -4.12 -15.42
CA GLU A 55 0.91 -2.76 -15.65
C GLU A 55 -0.20 -1.72 -15.51
N LEU A 56 -1.38 -1.96 -16.09
CA LEU A 56 -2.53 -1.07 -15.97
C LEU A 56 -3.07 -0.98 -14.54
N GLU A 57 -3.08 -2.11 -13.81
CA GLU A 57 -3.45 -2.14 -12.39
C GLU A 57 -2.42 -1.40 -11.53
N GLN A 58 -1.12 -1.59 -11.79
CA GLN A 58 -0.06 -0.85 -11.09
C GLN A 58 -0.15 0.65 -11.39
N GLU A 59 -0.32 1.06 -12.63
CA GLU A 59 -0.46 2.48 -13.00
C GLU A 59 -1.71 3.09 -12.35
N ALA A 60 -2.84 2.37 -12.37
CA ALA A 60 -4.06 2.80 -11.70
C ALA A 60 -3.90 2.91 -10.17
N LEU A 61 -3.11 2.01 -9.55
CA LEU A 61 -2.76 2.10 -8.15
C LEU A 61 -1.87 3.31 -7.90
N MET A 62 -0.83 3.56 -8.70
CA MET A 62 0.06 4.71 -8.56
C MET A 62 -0.67 6.06 -8.70
N ASP A 63 -1.75 6.08 -9.48
CA ASP A 63 -2.62 7.24 -9.69
C ASP A 63 -3.72 7.37 -8.61
N ASP A 64 -3.85 6.39 -7.68
CA ASP A 64 -4.84 6.43 -6.62
C ASP A 64 -4.41 7.44 -5.52
N PRO A 65 -5.16 8.54 -5.33
CA PRO A 65 -4.87 9.54 -4.29
C PRO A 65 -4.94 8.97 -2.86
N SER A 66 -5.47 7.75 -2.68
CA SER A 66 -5.50 7.04 -1.41
C SER A 66 -4.14 6.47 -0.99
N LEU A 67 -3.20 6.22 -1.93
CA LEU A 67 -1.88 5.64 -1.62
C LEU A 67 -1.03 6.51 -0.69
N LEU A 68 -1.25 7.83 -0.70
CA LEU A 68 -0.55 8.76 0.18
C LEU A 68 -1.16 8.84 1.58
N GLN A 69 -2.28 8.17 1.86
CA GLN A 69 -2.96 8.26 3.14
C GLN A 69 -2.70 7.00 3.97
N GLU A 70 -2.36 7.20 5.24
CA GLU A 70 -2.30 6.11 6.21
C GLU A 70 -3.71 5.56 6.47
N ARG A 71 -3.83 4.23 6.59
CA ARG A 71 -5.10 3.60 6.92
C ARG A 71 -5.39 3.73 8.42
N GLU A 72 -6.62 4.07 8.76
CA GLU A 72 -7.09 4.07 10.15
C GLU A 72 -7.28 2.65 10.68
N TYR A 73 -7.07 2.47 11.98
CA TYR A 73 -7.34 1.22 12.66
C TYR A 73 -8.84 1.01 12.79
N LYS A 74 -9.34 -0.12 12.28
CA LYS A 74 -10.74 -0.52 12.47
C LYS A 74 -10.89 -1.21 13.82
N PHE A 75 -11.91 -0.83 14.57
CA PHE A 75 -12.24 -1.46 15.86
C PHE A 75 -12.59 -2.94 15.73
N SER A 76 -13.36 -3.29 14.70
CA SER A 76 -13.75 -4.65 14.37
C SER A 76 -13.95 -4.77 12.86
N LEU A 77 -13.71 -5.97 12.32
CA LEU A 77 -14.05 -6.33 10.94
C LEU A 77 -15.48 -6.89 10.82
N ALA A 78 -16.13 -7.17 11.96
CA ALA A 78 -17.48 -7.73 11.98
C ALA A 78 -18.49 -6.76 11.36
N PRO A 79 -19.53 -7.22 10.65
CA PRO A 79 -20.65 -6.38 10.22
C PRO A 79 -21.32 -5.66 11.39
N ASP A 80 -21.93 -4.50 11.12
CA ASP A 80 -22.46 -3.62 12.17
C ASP A 80 -23.53 -4.28 13.03
N GLY A 81 -24.37 -5.15 12.46
CA GLY A 81 -25.37 -5.91 13.20
C GLY A 81 -24.76 -6.77 14.31
N TYR A 82 -23.66 -7.48 14.04
CA TYR A 82 -22.98 -8.30 15.04
C TYR A 82 -22.36 -7.46 16.16
N ARG A 83 -21.91 -6.24 15.86
CA ARG A 83 -21.38 -5.32 16.87
C ARG A 83 -22.50 -4.84 17.80
N PHE A 84 -23.66 -4.52 17.23
CA PHE A 84 -24.84 -4.13 18.00
C PHE A 84 -25.30 -5.27 18.93
N PHE A 85 -25.45 -6.49 18.39
CA PHE A 85 -25.84 -7.65 19.21
C PHE A 85 -24.80 -7.98 20.28
N ALA A 86 -23.50 -7.90 19.98
CA ALA A 86 -22.45 -8.12 20.98
C ALA A 86 -22.50 -7.07 22.10
N ALA A 87 -22.73 -5.80 21.77
CA ALA A 87 -22.91 -4.74 22.75
C ALA A 87 -24.17 -4.98 23.61
N GLY A 88 -25.29 -5.31 22.98
CA GLY A 88 -26.54 -5.63 23.68
C GLY A 88 -26.39 -6.83 24.62
N LEU A 89 -25.75 -7.90 24.16
CA LEU A 89 -25.45 -9.08 24.98
C LEU A 89 -24.57 -8.72 26.18
N GLY A 90 -23.58 -7.84 25.99
CA GLY A 90 -22.73 -7.36 27.08
C GLY A 90 -23.50 -6.62 28.16
N VAL A 91 -24.44 -5.74 27.77
CA VAL A 91 -25.31 -5.01 28.69
C VAL A 91 -26.24 -5.97 29.43
N VAL A 92 -26.89 -6.89 28.72
CA VAL A 92 -27.79 -7.89 29.32
C VAL A 92 -27.03 -8.80 30.29
N ASN A 93 -25.84 -9.27 29.91
CA ASN A 93 -25.01 -10.15 30.75
C ASN A 93 -24.57 -9.43 32.05
N LEU A 94 -24.10 -8.19 31.94
CA LEU A 94 -23.71 -7.40 33.11
C LEU A 94 -24.91 -7.08 34.00
N GLY A 95 -26.03 -6.66 33.42
CA GLY A 95 -27.27 -6.40 34.17
C GLY A 95 -27.78 -7.66 34.89
N GLY A 96 -27.77 -8.81 34.22
CA GLY A 96 -28.12 -10.09 34.81
C GLY A 96 -27.19 -10.51 35.95
N ALA A 97 -25.87 -10.33 35.78
CA ALA A 97 -24.90 -10.59 36.84
C ALA A 97 -25.07 -9.67 38.06
N LEU A 98 -25.37 -8.38 37.85
CA LEU A 98 -25.64 -7.46 38.95
C LEU A 98 -26.96 -7.80 39.66
N TYR A 99 -28.01 -8.14 38.91
CA TYR A 99 -29.27 -8.58 39.47
C TYR A 99 -29.12 -9.87 40.29
N LEU A 100 -28.42 -10.86 39.76
CA LEU A 100 -28.12 -12.10 40.47
C LEU A 100 -27.29 -11.84 41.74
N GLY A 101 -26.34 -10.90 41.68
CA GLY A 101 -25.57 -10.46 42.84
C GLY A 101 -26.44 -9.84 43.94
N ASN A 102 -27.41 -9.01 43.56
CA ASN A 102 -28.37 -8.44 44.50
C ASN A 102 -29.19 -9.54 45.19
N LEU A 103 -29.67 -10.54 44.43
CA LEU A 103 -30.38 -11.69 45.01
C LEU A 103 -29.46 -12.45 45.99
N LEU A 104 -28.26 -12.84 45.56
CA LEU A 104 -27.31 -13.59 46.39
C LEU A 104 -26.91 -12.82 47.66
N SER A 105 -26.74 -11.50 47.57
CA SER A 105 -26.37 -10.65 48.71
C SER A 105 -27.47 -10.61 49.76
N GLN A 106 -28.75 -10.64 49.37
CA GLN A 106 -29.87 -10.65 50.31
C GLN A 106 -29.85 -11.92 51.17
N TYR A 107 -29.54 -13.08 50.60
CA TYR A 107 -29.45 -14.34 51.33
C TYR A 107 -28.15 -14.45 52.15
N ALA A 108 -27.03 -13.94 51.63
CA ALA A 108 -25.75 -13.95 52.32
C ALA A 108 -25.76 -13.10 53.61
N LEU A 109 -26.54 -12.01 53.66
CA LEU A 109 -26.71 -11.16 54.84
C LEU A 109 -27.35 -11.89 56.02
N TYR A 110 -28.11 -12.97 55.79
CA TYR A 110 -28.67 -13.82 56.86
C TYR A 110 -27.68 -14.88 57.36
N GLY A 111 -26.42 -14.86 56.89
CA GLY A 111 -25.38 -15.82 57.30
C GLY A 111 -25.63 -17.25 56.81
N VAL A 112 -26.60 -17.45 55.91
CA VAL A 112 -26.98 -18.76 55.40
C VAL A 112 -26.17 -19.06 54.14
N GLN A 113 -25.36 -20.11 54.19
CA GLN A 113 -24.78 -20.70 53.00
C GLN A 113 -25.91 -21.41 52.24
N LEU A 114 -26.16 -20.99 51.00
CA LEU A 114 -27.25 -21.54 50.20
C LEU A 114 -27.03 -23.05 49.99
N PRO A 115 -28.00 -23.92 50.35
CA PRO A 115 -27.81 -25.36 50.21
C PRO A 115 -27.81 -25.80 48.74
N SER A 116 -27.11 -26.90 48.46
CA SER A 116 -27.12 -27.58 47.16
C SER A 116 -26.65 -26.69 46.00
N TYR A 117 -27.33 -26.74 44.85
CA TYR A 117 -26.98 -26.04 43.62
C TYR A 117 -26.78 -24.51 43.80
N PHE A 118 -27.56 -23.87 44.67
CA PHE A 118 -27.46 -22.43 44.89
C PHE A 118 -26.14 -22.01 45.55
N GLY A 119 -25.52 -22.88 46.37
CA GLY A 119 -24.19 -22.65 46.92
C GLY A 119 -23.09 -22.66 45.86
N VAL A 120 -23.24 -23.50 44.82
CA VAL A 120 -22.31 -23.52 43.67
C VAL A 120 -22.40 -22.22 42.87
N VAL A 121 -23.62 -21.72 42.65
CA VAL A 121 -23.84 -20.42 41.99
C VAL A 121 -23.22 -19.28 42.81
N GLN A 122 -23.42 -19.30 44.13
CA GLN A 122 -22.83 -18.31 45.04
C GLN A 122 -21.29 -18.33 45.00
N ALA A 123 -20.68 -19.52 44.98
CA ALA A 123 -19.23 -19.67 44.90
C ALA A 123 -18.65 -19.25 43.54
N GLY A 124 -19.35 -19.53 42.44
CA GLY A 124 -18.95 -19.16 41.09
C GLY A 124 -19.24 -17.70 40.71
N TYR A 125 -20.07 -17.01 41.50
CA TYR A 125 -20.52 -15.64 41.22
C TYR A 125 -19.38 -14.64 40.95
N PRO A 126 -18.28 -14.59 41.72
CA PRO A 126 -17.21 -13.63 41.48
C PRO A 126 -16.57 -13.79 40.10
N LEU A 127 -16.43 -15.04 39.63
CA LEU A 127 -15.90 -15.34 38.30
C LEU A 127 -16.86 -14.88 37.21
N LEU A 128 -18.16 -15.15 37.39
CA LEU A 128 -19.21 -14.73 36.46
C LEU A 128 -19.27 -13.19 36.35
N LEU A 129 -19.23 -12.49 37.49
CA LEU A 129 -19.22 -11.04 37.53
C LEU A 129 -17.95 -10.46 36.88
N GLY A 130 -16.78 -11.02 37.21
CA GLY A 130 -15.51 -10.62 36.61
C GLY A 130 -15.52 -10.76 35.08
N TYR A 131 -16.05 -11.88 34.58
CA TYR A 131 -16.24 -12.09 33.15
C TYR A 131 -17.17 -11.04 32.53
N ALA A 132 -18.34 -10.79 33.14
CA ALA A 132 -19.30 -9.81 32.63
C ALA A 132 -18.72 -8.39 32.57
N ILE A 133 -17.91 -8.00 33.56
CA ILE A 133 -17.19 -6.72 33.58
C ILE A 133 -16.15 -6.70 32.45
N LEU A 134 -15.27 -7.69 32.36
CA LEU A 134 -14.20 -7.74 31.35
C LEU A 134 -14.75 -7.74 29.92
N PHE A 135 -15.84 -8.47 29.69
CA PHE A 135 -16.53 -8.52 28.40
C PHE A 135 -16.95 -7.13 27.89
N ASN A 136 -17.28 -6.19 28.80
CA ASN A 136 -17.66 -4.83 28.44
C ASN A 136 -16.46 -3.86 28.47
N VAL A 137 -15.61 -3.96 29.49
CA VAL A 137 -14.49 -3.02 29.70
C VAL A 137 -13.42 -3.15 28.63
N VAL A 138 -13.05 -4.37 28.22
CA VAL A 138 -11.99 -4.59 27.23
C VAL A 138 -12.33 -3.95 25.87
N PRO A 139 -13.53 -4.16 25.30
CA PRO A 139 -13.98 -3.45 24.10
C PRO A 139 -13.98 -1.93 24.25
N LEU A 140 -14.43 -1.39 25.39
CA LEU A 140 -14.46 0.05 25.63
C LEU A 140 -13.05 0.65 25.68
N ALA A 141 -12.14 0.04 26.45
CA ALA A 141 -10.75 0.46 26.53
C ALA A 141 -10.07 0.44 25.16
N ARG A 142 -10.29 -0.63 24.38
CA ARG A 142 -9.81 -0.74 22.99
C ARG A 142 -10.36 0.39 22.12
N ARG A 143 -11.65 0.72 22.24
CA ARG A 143 -12.29 1.79 21.47
C ARG A 143 -11.65 3.15 21.74
N PHE A 144 -11.36 3.46 23.00
CA PHE A 144 -10.67 4.71 23.36
C PHE A 144 -9.25 4.77 22.78
N TRP A 145 -8.49 3.68 22.90
CA TRP A 145 -7.12 3.61 22.39
C TRP A 145 -7.05 3.73 20.85
N ILE A 146 -7.91 2.99 20.14
CA ILE A 146 -8.03 3.08 18.68
C ILE A 146 -8.46 4.49 18.26
N GLY A 147 -9.41 5.09 18.99
CA GLY A 147 -9.87 6.46 18.72
C GLY A 147 -8.73 7.48 18.85
N ALA A 148 -7.90 7.38 19.90
CA ALA A 148 -6.74 8.25 20.07
C ALA A 148 -5.75 8.09 18.90
N ARG A 149 -5.41 6.84 18.54
CA ARG A 149 -4.48 6.58 17.44
C ARG A 149 -5.00 7.03 16.08
N ASN A 150 -6.29 6.86 15.82
CA ASN A 150 -6.91 7.29 14.57
C ASN A 150 -6.95 8.82 14.45
N LYS A 151 -7.05 9.57 15.55
CA LYS A 151 -6.93 11.04 15.51
C LYS A 151 -5.55 11.48 15.01
N GLU A 152 -4.49 10.87 15.53
CA GLU A 152 -3.13 11.16 15.06
C GLU A 152 -2.95 10.81 13.57
N ILE A 153 -3.51 9.68 13.13
CA ILE A 153 -3.51 9.29 11.71
C ILE A 153 -4.27 10.31 10.86
N ALA A 154 -5.44 10.75 11.33
CA ALA A 154 -6.26 11.74 10.63
C ALA A 154 -5.54 13.08 10.49
N GLU A 155 -4.83 13.53 11.52
CA GLU A 155 -3.99 14.74 11.47
C GLU A 155 -2.87 14.60 10.43
N ARG A 156 -2.11 13.50 10.44
CA ARG A 156 -1.07 13.23 9.44
C ARG A 156 -1.64 13.19 8.03
N ASN A 157 -2.77 12.51 7.83
CA ASN A 157 -3.44 12.44 6.53
C ASN A 157 -3.98 13.81 6.08
N SER A 158 -4.46 14.64 7.00
CA SER A 158 -4.89 16.00 6.67
C SER A 158 -3.71 16.85 6.15
N ASN A 159 -2.54 16.72 6.78
CA ASN A 159 -1.33 17.39 6.33
C ASN A 159 -0.91 16.90 4.94
N ARG A 160 -0.89 15.58 4.71
CA ARG A 160 -0.58 15.00 3.39
C ARG A 160 -1.53 15.49 2.30
N ARG A 161 -2.84 15.56 2.59
CA ARG A 161 -3.84 16.12 1.66
C ARG A 161 -3.55 17.57 1.32
N ARG A 162 -3.24 18.41 2.32
CA ARG A 162 -2.86 19.83 2.12
C ARG A 162 -1.58 19.99 1.29
N TRP A 163 -0.57 19.15 1.54
CA TRP A 163 0.68 19.16 0.74
C TRP A 163 0.42 18.79 -0.71
N ARG A 164 -0.40 17.77 -0.95
CA ARG A 164 -0.84 17.37 -2.29
C ARG A 164 -1.60 18.49 -2.98
N GLU A 165 -2.57 19.12 -2.31
CA GLU A 165 -3.33 20.25 -2.87
C GLU A 165 -2.41 21.40 -3.27
N ARG A 166 -1.43 21.73 -2.43
CA ARG A 166 -0.41 22.74 -2.77
C ARG A 166 0.46 22.34 -3.95
N LEU A 167 0.81 21.06 -4.07
CA LEU A 167 1.58 20.53 -5.20
C LEU A 167 0.81 20.60 -6.52
N VAL A 168 -0.48 20.23 -6.50
CA VAL A 168 -1.36 20.29 -7.67
C VAL A 168 -1.64 21.76 -8.06
N ALA A 169 -1.90 22.63 -7.09
CA ALA A 169 -2.26 24.04 -7.35
C ALA A 169 -1.06 24.94 -7.69
N ARG A 170 0.16 24.64 -7.19
CA ARG A 170 1.38 25.47 -7.35
C ARG A 170 2.60 24.67 -7.82
N GLY A 171 2.39 23.73 -8.73
CA GLY A 171 3.39 22.76 -9.24
C GLY A 171 4.63 23.32 -9.95
N GLY A 172 4.94 24.61 -9.87
CA GLY A 172 6.09 25.24 -10.53
C GLY A 172 7.44 24.86 -9.92
N SER A 173 7.85 25.52 -8.83
CA SER A 173 9.20 25.31 -8.25
C SER A 173 9.31 24.01 -7.46
N VAL A 174 8.27 23.65 -6.69
CA VAL A 174 8.27 22.45 -5.81
C VAL A 174 8.15 21.17 -6.64
N GLY A 175 7.26 21.15 -7.64
CA GLY A 175 7.13 20.03 -8.57
C GLY A 175 8.43 19.74 -9.33
N ARG A 176 9.11 20.79 -9.82
CA ARG A 176 10.43 20.67 -10.45
C ARG A 176 11.50 20.11 -9.51
N LYS A 177 11.55 20.58 -8.26
CA LYS A 177 12.49 20.07 -7.25
C LYS A 177 12.22 18.61 -6.89
N LEU A 178 10.94 18.20 -6.80
CA LEU A 178 10.58 16.81 -6.57
C LEU A 178 10.91 15.92 -7.77
N LYS A 179 10.69 16.39 -9.00
CA LYS A 179 11.09 15.65 -10.22
C LYS A 179 12.60 15.47 -10.29
N ALA A 180 13.37 16.50 -9.95
CA ALA A 180 14.82 16.39 -9.82
C ALA A 180 15.23 15.42 -8.69
N ALA A 181 14.62 15.51 -7.51
CA ALA A 181 14.87 14.59 -6.40
C ALA A 181 14.52 13.14 -6.77
N ALA A 182 13.43 12.91 -7.51
CA ALA A 182 13.03 11.59 -7.99
C ALA A 182 14.11 10.99 -8.90
N THR A 183 14.72 11.78 -9.79
CA THR A 183 15.84 11.30 -10.63
C THR A 183 17.09 10.91 -9.84
N PHE A 184 17.29 11.47 -8.64
CA PHE A 184 18.35 11.05 -7.73
C PHE A 184 17.96 9.82 -6.90
N GLY A 185 16.66 9.61 -6.63
CA GLY A 185 16.16 8.51 -5.80
C GLY A 185 16.05 7.16 -6.52
N THR A 186 15.91 7.13 -7.85
CA THR A 186 15.74 5.88 -8.62
C THR A 186 17.02 5.06 -8.79
N ARG A 187 18.19 5.55 -8.36
CA ARG A 187 19.45 4.81 -8.45
C ARG A 187 19.86 4.11 -7.16
N ARG A 188 18.94 3.42 -6.48
CA ARG A 188 19.37 2.38 -5.52
C ARG A 188 19.74 1.13 -6.30
N LYS A 189 20.98 1.05 -6.77
CA LYS A 189 21.58 -0.22 -7.20
C LYS A 189 21.60 -1.12 -5.95
N GLN A 190 20.97 -2.29 -6.03
CA GLN A 190 21.13 -3.30 -4.99
C GLN A 190 22.57 -3.82 -5.09
N LEU A 191 23.43 -3.33 -4.21
CA LEU A 191 24.84 -3.75 -4.14
C LEU A 191 24.86 -5.22 -3.72
N GLN A 192 25.42 -6.07 -4.57
CA GLN A 192 25.72 -7.47 -4.22
C GLN A 192 27.04 -7.52 -3.44
N ALA A 193 27.35 -8.64 -2.79
CA ALA A 193 28.57 -8.78 -2.00
C ALA A 193 29.84 -8.48 -2.82
N ASP A 194 29.82 -8.82 -4.12
CA ASP A 194 30.92 -8.60 -5.06
C ASP A 194 31.03 -7.13 -5.54
N ASP A 195 30.01 -6.31 -5.27
CA ASP A 195 29.97 -4.88 -5.61
C ASP A 195 30.52 -3.99 -4.47
N VAL A 196 30.95 -4.59 -3.35
CA VAL A 196 31.42 -3.87 -2.14
C VAL A 196 32.94 -3.92 -2.06
N VAL A 197 33.60 -2.87 -2.54
CA VAL A 197 35.07 -2.74 -2.53
C VAL A 197 35.64 -2.46 -1.13
N TYR A 198 34.80 -2.01 -0.19
CA TYR A 198 35.23 -1.65 1.16
C TYR A 198 34.27 -2.22 2.20
N ASP A 199 34.68 -3.30 2.87
CA ASP A 199 34.02 -3.84 4.07
C ASP A 199 34.93 -3.67 5.30
N THR A 200 34.39 -3.08 6.36
CA THR A 200 35.04 -2.94 7.67
C THR A 200 35.43 -4.25 8.35
N LYS A 201 34.95 -5.40 7.85
CA LYS A 201 35.27 -6.72 8.38
C LYS A 201 36.55 -7.33 7.80
N GLN A 202 37.01 -6.84 6.65
CA GLN A 202 38.21 -7.38 5.97
C GLN A 202 39.47 -6.63 6.40
N SER A 203 40.59 -7.36 6.47
CA SER A 203 41.87 -6.77 6.82
C SER A 203 42.38 -5.86 5.70
N THR A 204 43.16 -4.84 6.06
CA THR A 204 43.66 -3.82 5.13
C THR A 204 44.52 -4.39 4.00
N GLU A 205 45.16 -5.53 4.23
CA GLU A 205 45.98 -6.23 3.23
C GLU A 205 45.11 -6.93 2.18
N GLN A 206 44.01 -7.57 2.59
CA GLN A 206 43.06 -8.22 1.69
C GLN A 206 42.31 -7.20 0.81
N LEU A 207 41.99 -6.04 1.38
CA LEU A 207 41.36 -4.92 0.65
C LEU A 207 42.29 -4.33 -0.41
N LYS A 208 43.60 -4.23 -0.12
CA LYS A 208 44.58 -3.75 -1.11
C LYS A 208 44.73 -4.72 -2.27
N ALA A 209 44.85 -6.01 -1.99
CA ALA A 209 44.97 -7.03 -3.04
C ALA A 209 43.75 -7.07 -3.97
N GLN A 210 42.53 -6.98 -3.41
CA GLN A 210 41.31 -6.93 -4.22
C GLN A 210 41.21 -5.65 -5.07
N ARG A 211 41.61 -4.50 -4.50
CA ARG A 211 41.66 -3.25 -5.24
C ARG A 211 42.66 -3.32 -6.40
N ASP A 212 43.87 -3.79 -6.15
CA ASP A 212 44.92 -3.87 -7.16
C ASP A 212 44.48 -4.80 -8.31
N GLN A 213 43.80 -5.90 -7.99
CA GLN A 213 43.26 -6.81 -9.00
C GLN A 213 42.13 -6.19 -9.82
N THR A 214 41.25 -5.42 -9.18
CA THR A 214 40.17 -4.68 -9.88
C THR A 214 40.73 -3.59 -10.79
N ASP A 215 41.78 -2.89 -10.34
CA ASP A 215 42.45 -1.83 -11.11
C ASP A 215 43.19 -2.43 -12.34
N LEU A 216 43.78 -3.63 -12.20
CA LEU A 216 44.41 -4.37 -13.30
C LEU A 216 43.37 -4.85 -14.34
N ASP A 217 42.26 -5.46 -13.89
CA ASP A 217 41.20 -5.92 -14.79
C ASP A 217 40.56 -4.76 -15.57
N ALA A 218 40.40 -3.60 -14.92
CA ALA A 218 39.92 -2.39 -15.56
C ALA A 218 40.91 -1.85 -16.61
N PHE A 219 42.21 -1.93 -16.34
CA PHE A 219 43.27 -1.53 -17.26
C PHE A 219 43.34 -2.45 -18.49
N ASP A 220 43.29 -3.76 -18.29
CA ASP A 220 43.28 -4.74 -19.39
C ASP A 220 42.05 -4.57 -20.30
N LYS A 221 40.90 -4.24 -19.71
CA LYS A 221 39.70 -3.92 -20.48
C LYS A 221 39.91 -2.70 -21.38
N LEU A 222 40.56 -1.64 -20.90
CA LEU A 222 40.88 -0.45 -21.68
C LEU A 222 41.88 -0.74 -22.80
N LEU A 223 42.87 -1.60 -22.57
CA LEU A 223 43.78 -2.06 -23.62
C LEU A 223 43.04 -2.86 -24.70
N SER A 224 42.13 -3.74 -24.30
CA SER A 224 41.35 -4.56 -25.24
C SER A 224 40.36 -3.77 -26.08
N ASP A 225 39.85 -2.64 -25.57
CA ASP A 225 39.00 -1.74 -26.34
C ASP A 225 39.82 -0.80 -27.24
N GLY A 226 41.02 -0.38 -26.80
CA GLY A 226 41.94 0.41 -27.64
C GLY A 226 42.50 -0.38 -28.85
N ASP A 227 42.64 -1.69 -28.74
CA ASP A 227 43.16 -2.55 -29.82
C ASP A 227 42.09 -2.87 -30.90
N LYS A 228 40.81 -2.83 -30.52
CA LYS A 228 39.69 -2.97 -31.48
C LYS A 228 39.53 -1.76 -32.39
N ASP A 229 39.93 -0.58 -31.94
CA ASP A 229 39.88 0.65 -32.73
C ASP A 229 41.08 0.80 -33.70
N ASN A 230 42.20 0.10 -33.45
CA ASN A 230 43.41 0.17 -34.28
C ASN A 230 43.52 -0.93 -35.35
N THR A 231 42.66 -1.95 -35.31
CA THR A 231 42.65 -3.04 -36.31
C THR A 231 41.66 -2.81 -37.46
N GLY A 232 41.02 -1.64 -37.51
CA GLY A 232 40.01 -1.27 -38.51
C GLY A 232 40.43 -0.24 -39.59
N SER A 233 41.71 0.12 -39.73
CA SER A 233 42.14 1.05 -40.79
C SER A 233 43.52 0.69 -41.37
N GLY A 234 43.56 -0.42 -42.11
CA GLY A 234 44.67 -0.82 -42.96
C GLY A 234 44.23 -0.93 -44.41
N GLY A 235 43.79 0.17 -45.01
CA GLY A 235 43.32 0.21 -46.39
C GLY A 235 43.62 1.54 -47.09
N GLY A 236 44.63 1.53 -47.96
CA GLY A 236 44.77 2.44 -49.10
C GLY A 236 45.49 3.77 -48.83
N GLY A 237 46.72 3.90 -49.36
CA GLY A 237 47.45 5.17 -49.38
C GLY A 237 48.65 5.13 -50.32
N VAL A 238 48.37 5.32 -51.61
CA VAL A 238 49.32 5.55 -52.73
C VAL A 238 50.24 6.73 -52.45
N PHE A 239 51.56 6.61 -52.64
CA PHE A 239 52.41 7.73 -53.07
C PHE A 239 53.61 7.24 -53.91
N GLN A 240 53.61 7.77 -55.15
CA GLN A 240 54.68 7.99 -56.15
C GLN A 240 55.86 7.03 -56.25
#